data_AF-A0A8G2BHK9-F1
#
_entry.id   AF-A0A8G2BHK9-F1
#
_cell.length_a   1.000
_cell.length_b   1.000
_cell.length_c   1.000
_cell.angle_alpha   90.00
_cell.angle_beta   90.00
_cell.angle_gamma   90.00
#
_symmetry.space_group_name_H-M   'P 1'
#
loop_
_entity.id
_entity.type
_entity.pdbx_description
1 polymer ?
#
loop_
_entity_poly.entity_id
_entity_poly.type
_entity_poly.pdbx_seq_one_letter_code
_entity_poly.pdbx_strand_id
1 'polypeptide(L)'
;MTERPNTVAGLIEKRREISGQIEHHQRALNDLIVDLDHIDHTIHMFAPDQDLALVQPKQFPARHGAYRGEMQRFVLGALRNADSAVTTLEIAIEVVKGRGLDPNDARAVSLIRKRVGSCMNKLVAKGLAREVPSEGTYKQWVTG
;
A
#
# COMPACT_ATOMS: atom_id res chain seq x y z
N MET A 1 19.23 -25.13 27.38
CA MET A 1 19.84 -24.00 26.65
C MET A 1 18.92 -23.64 25.51
N THR A 2 18.19 -22.53 25.55
CA THR A 2 18.77 -21.21 25.23
C THR A 2 17.95 -20.12 25.91
N GLU A 3 18.40 -19.61 27.06
CA GLU A 3 18.05 -18.25 27.44
C GLU A 3 18.65 -17.34 26.34
N ARG A 4 17.81 -16.58 25.64
CA ARG A 4 18.27 -15.53 24.73
C ARG A 4 18.18 -14.20 25.50
N PRO A 5 19.22 -13.80 26.26
CA PRO A 5 19.25 -12.52 27.00
C PRO A 5 19.05 -11.26 26.11
N ASN A 6 18.97 -11.45 24.79
CA ASN A 6 19.04 -10.49 23.72
C ASN A 6 17.69 -10.25 23.01
N THR A 7 16.64 -11.06 23.26
CA THR A 7 15.32 -10.84 22.63
C THR A 7 14.59 -9.65 23.24
N VAL A 8 14.61 -9.54 24.58
CA VAL A 8 14.01 -8.41 25.30
C VAL A 8 14.74 -7.10 24.97
N ALA A 9 16.07 -7.12 24.89
CA ALA A 9 16.87 -5.96 24.49
C ALA A 9 16.51 -5.47 23.07
N GLY A 10 16.36 -6.40 22.11
CA GLY A 10 15.92 -6.07 20.75
C GLY A 10 14.49 -5.50 20.68
N LEU A 11 13.57 -6.03 21.49
CA LEU A 11 12.21 -5.50 21.60
C LEU A 11 12.18 -4.10 22.24
N ILE A 12 12.99 -3.85 23.26
CA ILE A 12 13.14 -2.52 23.87
C ILE A 12 13.66 -1.52 22.85
N GLU A 13 14.64 -1.90 22.04
CA GLU A 13 15.18 -1.02 21.01
C GLU A 13 14.14 -0.72 19.92
N LYS A 14 13.41 -1.76 19.46
CA LYS A 14 12.32 -1.55 18.50
C LYS A 14 11.21 -0.66 19.07
N ARG A 15 10.90 -0.79 20.37
CA ARG A 15 9.95 0.09 21.07
C ARG A 15 10.43 1.54 21.04
N ARG A 16 11.71 1.81 21.32
CA ARG A 16 12.28 3.17 21.26
C ARG A 16 12.18 3.77 19.87
N GLU A 17 12.53 2.99 18.85
CA GLU A 17 12.41 3.42 17.45
C GLU A 17 10.97 3.82 17.11
N ILE A 18 10.00 2.96 17.45
CA ILE A 18 8.57 3.23 17.20
C ILE A 18 8.09 4.45 17.99
N SER A 19 8.46 4.56 19.28
CA SER A 19 8.11 5.73 20.10
C SER A 19 8.67 7.02 19.52
N GLY A 20 9.92 7.04 19.06
CA GLY A 20 10.52 8.20 18.41
C GLY A 20 9.84 8.58 17.09
N GLN A 21 9.42 7.59 16.30
CA GLN A 21 8.62 7.83 15.09
C GLN A 21 7.27 8.47 15.43
N ILE A 22 6.59 7.99 16.46
CA ILE A 22 5.31 8.55 16.93
C ILE A 22 5.51 10.02 17.35
N GLU A 23 6.50 10.32 18.18
CA GLU A 23 6.80 11.68 18.64
C GLU A 23 7.17 12.62 17.49
N HIS A 24 7.93 12.13 16.50
CA HIS A 24 8.27 12.90 15.31
C HIS A 24 7.01 13.24 14.49
N HIS A 25 6.15 12.26 14.22
CA HIS A 25 4.94 12.47 13.44
C HIS A 25 3.91 13.33 14.18
N GLN A 26 3.81 13.23 15.50
CA GLN A 26 2.96 14.12 16.30
C GLN A 26 3.42 15.58 16.21
N ARG A 27 4.73 15.84 16.26
CA ARG A 27 5.27 17.19 16.06
C ARG A 27 4.95 17.72 14.66
N ALA A 28 5.25 16.93 13.63
CA ALA A 28 4.94 17.32 12.25
C ALA A 28 3.44 17.57 12.02
N LEU A 29 2.56 16.80 12.68
CA LEU A 29 1.11 17.04 12.64
C LEU A 29 0.75 18.38 13.30
N ASN A 30 1.31 18.67 14.47
CA ASN A 30 1.05 19.94 15.16
C ASN A 30 1.56 21.13 14.36
N ASP A 31 2.73 21.04 13.73
CA ASP A 31 3.27 22.09 12.87
C ASP A 31 2.32 22.37 11.70
N LEU A 32 1.80 21.31 11.05
CA LEU A 32 0.81 21.46 9.97
C LEU A 32 -0.52 22.05 10.43
N ILE A 33 -0.97 21.75 11.66
CA ILE A 33 -2.18 22.36 12.25
C ILE A 33 -1.96 23.86 12.45
N VAL A 34 -0.81 24.25 13.00
CA VAL A 34 -0.46 25.66 13.21
C VAL A 34 -0.37 26.42 11.88
N ASP A 35 0.28 25.82 10.88
CA ASP A 35 0.37 26.42 9.53
C ASP A 35 -1.02 26.58 8.89
N LEU A 36 -1.90 25.60 9.06
CA LEU A 36 -3.27 25.68 8.56
C LEU A 36 -4.05 26.80 9.27
N ASP A 37 -3.97 26.89 10.60
CA ASP A 37 -4.61 27.96 11.37
C ASP A 37 -4.14 29.35 10.91
N HIS A 38 -2.84 29.52 10.65
CA HIS A 38 -2.30 30.78 10.12
C HIS A 38 -2.88 31.13 8.74
N ILE A 39 -3.02 30.14 7.85
CA ILE A 39 -3.62 30.33 6.53
C ILE A 39 -5.10 30.69 6.68
N ASP A 40 -5.86 29.99 7.52
CA ASP A 40 -7.28 30.24 7.74
C ASP A 40 -7.53 31.65 8.26
N HIS A 41 -6.73 32.10 9.25
CA HIS A 41 -6.78 33.48 9.72
C HIS A 41 -6.45 34.50 8.63
N THR A 42 -5.43 34.22 7.82
CA THR A 42 -5.05 35.10 6.70
C THR A 42 -6.18 35.20 5.69
N ILE A 43 -6.83 34.08 5.33
CA ILE A 43 -7.98 34.10 4.43
C ILE A 43 -9.12 34.92 5.02
N HIS A 44 -9.43 34.74 6.30
CA HIS A 44 -10.49 35.51 6.98
C HIS A 44 -10.20 37.02 6.99
N MET A 45 -8.93 37.45 7.05
CA MET A 45 -8.58 38.88 6.92
C MET A 45 -8.94 39.46 5.55
N PHE A 46 -8.88 38.67 4.47
CA PHE A 46 -9.18 39.12 3.11
C PHE A 46 -10.62 38.82 2.66
N ALA A 47 -11.26 37.80 3.23
CA ALA A 47 -12.60 37.34 2.89
C ALA A 47 -13.36 36.89 4.17
N PRO A 48 -13.90 37.83 4.95
CA PRO A 48 -14.53 37.52 6.25
C PRO A 48 -15.75 36.61 6.14
N ASP A 49 -16.49 36.70 5.03
CA ASP A 49 -17.72 35.93 4.79
C ASP A 49 -17.43 34.54 4.18
N GLN A 50 -16.16 34.18 3.96
CA GLN A 50 -15.79 32.91 3.35
C GLN A 50 -15.96 31.76 4.36
N ASP A 51 -16.85 30.81 4.03
CA ASP A 51 -16.99 29.58 4.81
C ASP A 51 -15.89 28.56 4.42
N LEU A 52 -14.84 28.53 5.24
CA LEU A 52 -13.72 27.60 5.06
C LEU A 52 -14.09 26.15 5.37
N ALA A 53 -15.18 25.88 6.11
CA ALA A 53 -15.62 24.52 6.39
C ALA A 53 -16.11 23.79 5.12
N LEU A 54 -16.46 24.54 4.07
CA LEU A 54 -16.86 24.00 2.77
C LEU A 54 -15.67 23.67 1.86
N VAL A 55 -14.46 24.12 2.20
CA VAL A 55 -13.24 23.88 1.41
C VAL A 55 -12.73 22.47 1.71
N GLN A 56 -12.92 21.56 0.76
CA GLN A 56 -12.48 20.18 0.97
C GLN A 56 -10.95 20.05 0.96
N PRO A 57 -10.38 19.26 1.88
CA PRO A 57 -8.96 18.92 1.85
C PRO A 57 -8.58 18.26 0.52
N LYS A 58 -7.41 18.61 0.00
CA LYS A 58 -6.87 17.92 -1.18
C LYS A 58 -6.62 16.46 -0.83
N GLN A 59 -7.05 15.55 -1.69
CA GLN A 59 -6.82 14.12 -1.47
C GLN A 59 -5.31 13.82 -1.43
N PHE A 60 -4.86 13.27 -0.31
CA PHE A 60 -3.52 12.73 -0.19
C PHE A 60 -3.38 11.53 -1.14
N PRO A 61 -2.25 11.33 -1.83
CA PRO A 61 -2.07 10.20 -2.72
C PRO A 61 -2.36 8.89 -1.98
N ALA A 62 -3.02 7.97 -2.69
CA ALA A 62 -3.61 6.78 -2.10
C ALA A 62 -2.63 6.04 -1.18
N ARG A 63 -3.10 5.70 0.02
CA ARG A 63 -2.43 4.95 1.12
C ARG A 63 -1.72 3.65 0.70
N HIS A 64 -1.89 3.23 -0.55
CA HIS A 64 -1.28 2.05 -1.17
C HIS A 64 -0.52 2.37 -2.46
N GLY A 65 0.01 3.59 -2.63
CA GLY A 65 0.92 3.92 -3.72
C GLY A 65 2.00 2.84 -3.82
N ALA A 66 2.08 2.17 -4.96
CA ALA A 66 3.15 1.21 -5.19
C ALA A 66 4.34 2.01 -5.75
N TYR A 67 5.53 1.82 -5.18
CA TYR A 67 6.73 2.40 -5.74
C TYR A 67 6.95 1.89 -7.16
N ARG A 68 7.66 2.65 -7.99
CA ARG A 68 7.94 2.27 -9.38
C ARG A 68 8.56 0.87 -9.43
N GLY A 69 7.94 -0.05 -10.16
CA GLY A 69 8.40 -1.43 -10.30
C GLY A 69 8.07 -2.38 -9.14
N GLU A 70 7.60 -1.88 -8.00
CA GLU A 70 7.23 -2.69 -6.83
C GLU A 70 6.12 -3.70 -7.17
N MET A 71 5.08 -3.23 -7.85
CA MET A 71 3.96 -4.09 -8.28
C MET A 71 4.42 -5.23 -9.19
N GLN A 72 5.30 -4.93 -10.14
CA GLN A 72 5.82 -5.94 -11.06
C GLN A 72 6.69 -6.96 -10.32
N ARG A 73 7.49 -6.53 -9.33
CA ARG A 73 8.30 -7.43 -8.50
C ARG A 73 7.43 -8.42 -7.71
N PHE A 74 6.36 -7.94 -7.08
CA PHE A 74 5.42 -8.82 -6.36
C PHE A 74 4.70 -9.78 -7.30
N VAL A 75 4.18 -9.30 -8.44
CA VAL A 75 3.48 -10.15 -9.41
C VAL A 75 4.41 -11.23 -9.98
N LEU A 76 5.65 -10.89 -10.36
CA LEU A 76 6.62 -11.87 -10.84
C LEU A 76 7.10 -12.82 -9.74
N GLY A 77 7.17 -12.36 -8.48
CA GLY A 77 7.47 -13.22 -7.34
C GLY A 77 6.38 -14.25 -7.10
N ALA A 78 5.11 -13.82 -7.12
CA ALA A 78 3.96 -14.71 -6.99
C ALA A 78 3.90 -15.74 -8.13
N LEU A 79 4.16 -15.32 -9.39
CA LEU A 79 4.22 -16.24 -10.53
C LEU A 79 5.36 -17.27 -10.41
N ARG A 80 6.54 -16.85 -9.93
CA ARG A 80 7.70 -17.75 -9.79
C ARG A 80 7.56 -18.75 -8.64
N ASN A 81 6.83 -18.37 -7.59
CA ASN A 81 6.61 -19.22 -6.43
C ASN A 81 5.37 -20.11 -6.57
N ALA A 82 4.58 -19.94 -7.63
CA ALA A 82 3.41 -20.75 -7.87
C ALA A 82 3.80 -22.09 -8.51
N ASP A 83 3.44 -23.19 -7.86
CA ASP A 83 3.66 -24.55 -8.39
C ASP A 83 2.73 -24.89 -9.56
N SER A 84 1.68 -24.09 -9.77
CA SER A 84 0.67 -24.30 -10.80
C SER A 84 0.08 -22.97 -11.30
N ALA A 85 -0.87 -23.05 -12.23
CA ALA A 85 -1.48 -21.87 -12.82
C ALA A 85 -2.33 -21.10 -11.80
N VAL A 86 -2.02 -19.81 -11.62
CA VAL A 86 -2.61 -18.94 -10.60
C VAL A 86 -3.53 -17.89 -11.22
N THR A 87 -4.58 -17.55 -10.49
CA THR A 87 -5.53 -16.50 -10.85
C THR A 87 -5.03 -15.12 -10.44
N THR A 88 -5.58 -14.08 -11.07
CA THR A 88 -5.33 -12.69 -10.68
C THR A 88 -5.74 -12.41 -9.21
N LEU A 89 -6.71 -13.16 -8.67
CA LEU A 89 -7.16 -13.00 -7.29
C LEU A 89 -6.13 -13.56 -6.30
N GLU A 90 -5.59 -14.75 -6.56
CA GLU A 90 -4.56 -15.36 -5.71
C GLU A 90 -3.30 -14.49 -5.67
N ILE A 91 -2.85 -14.01 -6.83
CA ILE A 91 -1.71 -13.08 -6.91
C ILE A 91 -2.03 -11.78 -6.14
N ALA A 92 -3.25 -11.27 -6.23
CA ALA A 92 -3.63 -10.05 -5.50
C ALA A 92 -3.61 -10.24 -3.99
N ILE A 93 -4.07 -11.39 -3.48
CA ILE A 93 -4.01 -11.74 -2.06
C ILE A 93 -2.56 -11.80 -1.58
N GLU A 94 -1.68 -12.44 -2.35
CA GLU A 94 -0.25 -12.51 -2.02
C GLU A 94 0.42 -11.13 -2.06
N VAL A 95 0.05 -10.26 -3.01
CA VAL A 95 0.53 -8.88 -3.05
C VAL A 95 0.01 -8.07 -1.85
N VAL A 96 -1.25 -8.25 -1.44
CA VAL A 96 -1.83 -7.59 -0.25
C VAL A 96 -1.06 -8.00 1.01
N LYS A 97 -0.85 -9.30 1.23
CA LYS A 97 -0.06 -9.83 2.34
C LYS A 97 1.39 -9.31 2.31
N GLY A 98 2.05 -9.40 1.16
CA GLY A 98 3.44 -8.95 0.98
C GLY A 98 3.66 -7.46 1.20
N ARG A 99 2.59 -6.66 1.10
CA ARG A 99 2.60 -5.21 1.39
C ARG A 99 2.13 -4.88 2.81
N GLY A 100 1.91 -5.88 3.66
CA GLY A 100 1.45 -5.70 5.04
C GLY A 100 0.02 -5.15 5.15
N LEU A 101 -0.80 -5.37 4.12
CA LEU A 101 -2.20 -4.97 4.10
C LEU A 101 -3.09 -6.11 4.58
N ASP A 102 -4.29 -5.79 5.10
CA ASP A 102 -5.25 -6.80 5.56
C ASP A 102 -5.86 -7.55 4.36
N PRO A 103 -5.66 -8.87 4.22
CA PRO A 103 -6.30 -9.66 3.17
C PRO A 103 -7.82 -9.78 3.30
N ASN A 104 -8.38 -9.43 4.45
CA ASN A 104 -9.83 -9.40 4.66
C ASN A 104 -10.46 -8.04 4.30
N ASP A 105 -9.66 -7.01 4.01
CA ASP A 105 -10.17 -5.75 3.46
C ASP A 105 -10.50 -5.93 1.98
N ALA A 106 -11.78 -6.18 1.70
CA ALA A 106 -12.30 -6.37 0.35
C ALA A 106 -12.01 -5.19 -0.59
N ARG A 107 -11.90 -3.95 -0.07
CA ARG A 107 -11.57 -2.78 -0.90
C ARG A 107 -10.10 -2.81 -1.31
N ALA A 108 -9.20 -3.12 -0.37
CA ALA A 108 -7.77 -3.28 -0.66
C ALA A 108 -7.54 -4.40 -1.69
N VAL A 109 -8.13 -5.58 -1.48
CA VAL A 109 -8.01 -6.72 -2.40
C VAL A 109 -8.53 -6.37 -3.80
N SER A 110 -9.69 -5.73 -3.89
CA SER A 110 -10.28 -5.32 -5.18
C SER A 110 -9.39 -4.32 -5.94
N LEU A 111 -8.83 -3.34 -5.24
CA LEU A 111 -7.91 -2.36 -5.82
C LEU A 111 -6.63 -3.04 -6.33
N ILE A 112 -6.02 -3.92 -5.53
CA ILE A 112 -4.80 -4.63 -5.90
C ILE A 112 -5.07 -5.57 -7.08
N ARG A 113 -6.18 -6.30 -7.10
CA ARG A 113 -6.56 -7.17 -8.22
C ARG A 113 -6.62 -6.44 -9.56
N LYS A 114 -7.20 -5.23 -9.60
CA LYS A 114 -7.20 -4.38 -10.82
C LYS A 114 -5.78 -4.02 -11.28
N ARG A 115 -4.88 -3.73 -10.33
CA ARG A 115 -3.47 -3.40 -10.61
C ARG A 115 -2.69 -4.62 -11.08
N VAL A 116 -2.91 -5.78 -10.48
CA VAL A 116 -2.31 -7.06 -10.90
C VAL A 116 -2.72 -7.38 -12.33
N GLY A 117 -4.02 -7.29 -12.67
CA GLY A 117 -4.49 -7.51 -14.04
C GLY A 117 -3.81 -6.59 -15.06
N SER A 118 -3.69 -5.30 -14.74
CA SER A 118 -2.99 -4.33 -15.59
C SER A 118 -1.50 -4.62 -15.73
N CYS A 119 -0.85 -5.08 -14.66
CA CYS A 119 0.56 -5.50 -14.68
C CYS A 119 0.74 -6.78 -15.52
N MET A 120 -0.18 -7.73 -15.38
CA MET A 120 -0.13 -9.01 -16.09
C MET A 120 -0.21 -8.83 -17.60
N ASN A 121 -1.13 -7.99 -18.09
CA ASN A 121 -1.23 -7.66 -19.51
C ASN A 121 0.11 -7.13 -20.07
N LYS A 122 0.84 -6.33 -19.29
CA LYS A 122 2.18 -5.82 -19.68
C LYS A 122 3.25 -6.90 -19.65
N LEU A 123 3.15 -7.89 -18.75
CA LEU A 123 4.09 -9.01 -18.69
C LEU A 123 3.88 -9.98 -19.85
N VAL A 124 2.62 -10.24 -20.22
CA VAL A 124 2.26 -11.05 -21.40
C VAL A 124 2.79 -10.40 -22.68
N ALA A 125 2.60 -9.08 -22.85
CA ALA A 125 3.14 -8.35 -23.99
C ALA A 125 4.69 -8.40 -24.07
N LYS A 126 5.38 -8.72 -22.97
CA LYS A 126 6.83 -8.90 -22.89
C LYS A 126 7.27 -10.37 -22.97
N GLY A 127 6.33 -11.31 -23.11
CA GLY A 127 6.63 -12.75 -23.10
C GLY A 127 7.06 -13.30 -21.74
N LEU A 128 6.80 -12.59 -20.63
CA LEU A 128 7.21 -13.00 -19.28
C LEU A 128 6.11 -13.77 -18.51
N ALA A 129 4.90 -13.82 -19.07
CA ALA A 129 3.76 -14.56 -18.53
C ALA A 129 2.88 -15.04 -19.69
N ARG A 130 2.17 -16.16 -19.50
CA ARG A 130 1.18 -16.66 -20.47
C ARG A 130 -0.16 -16.93 -19.79
N GLU A 131 -1.23 -16.62 -20.53
CA GLU A 131 -2.59 -16.98 -20.15
C GLU A 131 -2.81 -18.48 -20.45
N VAL A 132 -3.42 -19.19 -19.51
CA VAL A 132 -3.76 -20.61 -19.66
C VAL A 132 -5.28 -20.78 -19.50
N PRO A 133 -5.92 -21.65 -20.30
CA PRO A 133 -7.32 -21.98 -20.10
C PRO A 133 -7.58 -22.45 -18.66
N SER A 134 -8.68 -22.00 -18.08
CA SER A 134 -9.14 -22.43 -16.75
C SER A 134 -10.49 -23.11 -16.89
N GLU A 135 -10.74 -24.15 -16.08
CA GLU A 135 -12.07 -24.75 -15.92
C GLU A 135 -13.05 -23.79 -15.22
N GLY A 136 -12.56 -22.72 -14.57
CA GLY A 136 -13.36 -21.73 -13.88
C GLY A 136 -13.60 -20.43 -14.67
N THR A 137 -14.38 -19.52 -14.08
CA THR A 137 -14.71 -18.20 -14.66
C THR A 137 -13.51 -17.24 -14.75
N TYR A 138 -12.38 -17.57 -14.14
CA TYR A 138 -11.23 -16.67 -14.04
C TYR A 138 -10.06 -17.14 -14.89
N LYS A 139 -9.40 -16.19 -15.56
CA LYS A 139 -8.14 -16.42 -16.26
C LYS A 139 -7.06 -16.92 -15.30
N GLN A 140 -6.33 -17.94 -15.73
CA GLN A 140 -5.15 -18.43 -15.03
C GLN A 140 -3.87 -18.04 -15.77
N TRP A 141 -2.81 -17.88 -15.00
CA TRP A 141 -1.53 -17.37 -15.47
C TRP A 141 -0.41 -18.30 -15.01
N VAL A 142 0.57 -18.46 -15.88
CA VAL A 142 1.84 -19.12 -15.55
C VAL A 142 2.99 -18.28 -16.09
N THR A 143 4.20 -18.56 -15.58
CA THR A 143 5.44 -17.95 -16.07
C THR A 143 5.61 -18.23 -17.57
N GLY A 144 6.04 -17.20 -18.30
CA GLY A 144 6.26 -17.22 -19.75
C GLY A 144 7.51 -17.99 -20.16
#